data_AF-A0A8H7K6P3-F1
#
_entry.id   AF-A0A8H7K6P3-F1
#
_cell.length_a   1.000
_cell.length_b   1.000
_cell.length_c   1.000
_cell.angle_alpha   90.00
_cell.angle_beta   90.00
_cell.angle_gamma   90.00
#
_symmetry.space_group_name_H-M   'P 1'
#
loop_
_entity.id
_entity.type
_entity.pdbx_description
1 polymer ?
#
loop_
_entity_poly.entity_id
_entity_poly.type
_entity_poly.pdbx_seq_one_letter_code
_entity_poly.pdbx_strand_id
1 'polypeptide(L)'
;MKERECVEEVDIDIDIPARILTGTSSLLWDAAHNLQEYCTWVLAQVQSDKWRRELEVAIEFAMDQCLDLNSIVKHPQVILNAMVQGRVKLGSALQFTGNVDRFRKEWRNL
;
A
#
# COMPACT_ATOMS: atom_id res chain seq x y z
N MET A 1 -3.42 -20.90 28.66
CA MET A 1 -2.00 -20.47 28.69
C MET A 1 -1.24 -21.40 27.75
N LYS A 2 -0.24 -21.03 26.95
CA LYS A 2 0.27 -19.77 26.40
C LYS A 2 1.55 -20.17 25.66
N GLU A 3 1.53 -20.34 24.34
CA GLU A 3 2.75 -20.51 23.52
C GLU A 3 2.38 -19.86 22.18
N ARG A 4 2.63 -18.57 21.88
CA ARG A 4 3.91 -17.83 21.77
C ARG A 4 4.96 -18.59 20.98
N GLU A 5 4.65 -18.88 19.72
CA GLU A 5 5.69 -19.10 18.72
C GLU A 5 6.42 -17.79 18.45
N CYS A 6 7.75 -17.91 18.45
CA CYS A 6 8.71 -16.83 18.31
C CYS A 6 8.64 -16.29 16.89
N VAL A 7 8.43 -14.98 16.78
CA VAL A 7 8.72 -14.26 15.55
C VAL A 7 10.24 -14.26 15.43
N GLU A 8 10.78 -15.05 14.52
CA GLU A 8 12.19 -14.93 14.16
C GLU A 8 12.37 -13.52 13.59
N GLU A 9 13.08 -12.67 14.34
CA GLU A 9 13.57 -11.40 13.84
C GLU A 9 14.61 -11.72 12.77
N VAL A 10 14.14 -11.80 11.52
CA VAL A 10 15.03 -11.84 10.37
C VAL A 10 15.53 -10.42 10.18
N ASP A 11 16.78 -10.18 10.57
CA ASP A 11 17.54 -8.99 10.17
C ASP A 11 17.70 -9.02 8.64
N ILE A 12 16.69 -8.51 7.93
CA ILE A 12 16.80 -8.28 6.50
C ILE A 12 17.42 -6.89 6.35
N ASP A 13 18.74 -6.88 6.19
CA ASP A 13 19.55 -5.73 5.84
C ASP A 13 19.29 -5.36 4.37
N ILE A 14 18.05 -4.94 4.09
CA ILE A 14 17.64 -4.41 2.79
C ILE A 14 17.77 -2.90 2.85
N ASP A 15 18.89 -2.43 2.35
CA ASP A 15 19.06 -1.07 1.86
C ASP A 15 17.89 -0.79 0.89
N ILE A 16 16.85 -0.08 1.35
CA ILE A 16 15.75 0.36 0.48
C ILE A 16 16.39 1.37 -0.47
N PRO A 17 16.58 1.06 -1.76
CA PRO A 17 17.28 1.96 -2.64
C PRO A 17 16.42 3.21 -2.82
N ALA A 18 16.90 4.35 -2.32
CA ALA A 18 16.23 5.65 -2.38
C ALA A 18 15.99 6.19 -3.82
N ARG A 19 16.22 5.39 -4.86
CA ARG A 19 16.15 5.81 -6.27
C ARG A 19 15.65 4.68 -7.17
N ILE A 20 14.34 4.46 -7.18
CA ILE A 20 13.65 3.96 -8.38
C ILE A 20 13.03 5.17 -9.12
N LEU A 21 13.77 6.27 -9.32
CA LEU A 21 13.22 7.47 -9.96
C LEU A 21 14.25 8.16 -10.86
N THR A 22 14.66 7.51 -11.95
CA THR A 22 15.27 8.20 -13.10
C THR A 22 14.85 7.53 -14.39
N GLY A 23 13.59 7.72 -14.78
CA GLY A 23 13.09 7.21 -16.06
C GLY A 23 11.65 7.61 -16.32
N THR A 24 11.47 8.77 -16.97
CA THR A 24 10.22 9.30 -17.57
C THR A 24 9.19 9.91 -16.60
N SER A 25 9.13 11.25 -16.58
CA SER A 25 8.11 12.03 -15.84
C SER A 25 6.65 11.70 -16.24
N SER A 26 6.38 11.18 -17.44
CA SER A 26 5.02 10.79 -17.84
C SER A 26 4.55 9.47 -17.20
N LEU A 27 5.38 8.43 -17.16
CA LEU A 27 4.97 7.16 -16.54
C LEU A 27 4.83 7.29 -15.02
N LEU A 28 5.61 8.19 -14.41
CA LEU A 28 5.49 8.56 -13.00
C LEU A 28 4.21 9.32 -12.70
N TRP A 29 3.81 10.23 -13.59
CA TRP A 29 2.52 10.90 -13.49
C TRP A 29 1.36 9.90 -13.63
N ASP A 30 1.44 8.99 -14.61
CA ASP A 30 0.41 7.97 -14.82
C ASP A 30 0.36 6.98 -13.64
N ALA A 31 1.50 6.59 -13.06
CA ALA A 31 1.54 5.72 -11.88
C ALA A 31 0.97 6.40 -10.63
N ALA A 32 1.33 7.67 -10.40
CA ALA A 32 0.78 8.46 -9.29
C ALA A 32 -0.72 8.73 -9.47
N HIS A 33 -1.17 8.99 -10.69
CA HIS A 33 -2.58 9.16 -11.02
C HIS A 33 -3.37 7.87 -10.75
N ASN A 34 -2.88 6.72 -11.22
CA ASN A 34 -3.49 5.42 -10.97
C ASN A 34 -3.56 5.10 -9.46
N LEU A 35 -2.51 5.43 -8.69
CA LEU A 35 -2.54 5.27 -7.24
C LEU A 35 -3.58 6.20 -6.60
N GLN A 36 -3.66 7.46 -7.02
CA GLN A 36 -4.62 8.42 -6.50
C GLN A 36 -6.08 8.01 -6.79
N GLU A 37 -6.35 7.50 -7.99
CA GLU A 37 -7.66 6.95 -8.36
C GLU A 37 -8.02 5.73 -7.52
N TYR A 38 -7.06 4.83 -7.29
CA TYR A 38 -7.22 3.71 -6.39
C TYR A 38 -7.54 4.14 -4.96
N CYS A 39 -6.77 5.09 -4.40
CA CYS A 39 -6.99 5.63 -3.06
C CYS A 39 -8.39 6.23 -2.93
N THR A 40 -8.84 6.97 -3.94
CA THR A 40 -10.19 7.55 -3.99
C THR A 40 -11.26 6.45 -4.01
N TRP A 41 -11.09 5.41 -4.83
CA TRP A 41 -12.01 4.27 -4.92
C TRP A 41 -12.07 3.45 -3.62
N VAL A 42 -10.96 3.29 -2.91
CA VAL A 42 -10.93 2.62 -1.59
C VAL A 42 -11.70 3.43 -0.56
N LEU A 43 -11.48 4.74 -0.48
CA LEU A 43 -12.19 5.61 0.48
C LEU A 43 -13.68 5.69 0.19
N ALA A 44 -14.09 5.65 -1.08
CA ALA A 44 -15.51 5.67 -1.47
C ALA A 44 -16.30 4.46 -0.94
N GLN A 45 -15.63 3.34 -0.66
CA GLN A 45 -16.27 2.12 -0.16
C GLN A 45 -16.39 2.06 1.36
N VAL A 46 -15.75 2.97 2.08
CA VAL A 46 -15.71 2.95 3.54
C VAL A 46 -16.75 3.91 4.09
N GLN A 47 -17.76 3.35 4.75
CA GLN A 47 -18.84 4.14 5.38
C GLN A 47 -18.51 4.59 6.81
N SER A 48 -17.56 3.92 7.48
CA SER A 48 -17.18 4.26 8.85
C SER A 48 -16.11 5.34 8.89
N ASP A 49 -16.40 6.49 9.51
CA ASP A 49 -15.45 7.60 9.64
C ASP A 49 -14.16 7.21 10.38
N LYS A 50 -14.29 6.39 11.43
CA LYS A 50 -13.13 5.89 12.18
C LYS A 50 -12.22 5.07 11.28
N TRP A 51 -12.82 4.18 10.48
CA TRP A 51 -12.07 3.32 9.57
C TRP A 51 -11.50 4.08 8.38
N ARG A 52 -12.25 5.08 7.90
CA ARG A 52 -11.83 5.98 6.83
C ARG A 52 -10.55 6.71 7.22
N ARG A 53 -10.47 7.29 8.42
CA ARG A 53 -9.26 7.95 8.93
C ARG A 53 -8.06 7.01 9.00
N GLU A 54 -8.27 5.76 9.39
CA GLU A 54 -7.18 4.78 9.47
C GLU A 54 -6.67 4.38 8.07
N LEU A 55 -7.55 4.36 7.06
CA LEU A 55 -7.18 4.15 5.67
C LEU A 55 -6.54 5.39 5.03
N GLU A 56 -6.94 6.60 5.41
CA GLU A 56 -6.29 7.85 4.97
C GLU A 56 -4.81 7.86 5.37
N VAL A 57 -4.46 7.39 6.57
CA VAL A 57 -3.05 7.22 6.99
C VAL A 57 -2.30 6.22 6.10
N ALA A 58 -2.95 5.12 5.70
CA ALA A 58 -2.35 4.15 4.79
C ALA A 58 -2.11 4.75 3.39
N ILE A 59 -3.04 5.59 2.92
CA ILE A 59 -2.96 6.28 1.64
C ILE A 59 -1.87 7.34 1.64
N GLU A 60 -1.80 8.17 2.69
CA GLU A 60 -0.74 9.18 2.85
C GLU A 60 0.63 8.51 2.85
N PHE A 61 0.78 7.40 3.58
CA PHE A 61 2.03 6.62 3.54
C PHE A 61 2.36 6.13 2.13
N ALA A 62 1.38 5.58 1.41
CA ALA A 62 1.62 5.07 0.05
C ALA A 62 2.05 6.19 -0.93
N MET A 63 1.48 7.38 -0.80
CA MET A 63 1.83 8.55 -1.61
C MET A 63 3.22 9.10 -1.23
N ASP A 64 3.52 9.21 0.06
CA ASP A 64 4.81 9.71 0.57
C ASP A 64 5.98 8.79 0.17
N GLN A 65 5.77 7.47 0.26
CA GLN A 65 6.75 6.48 -0.15
C GLN A 65 6.78 6.23 -1.67
N CYS A 66 6.07 7.05 -2.47
CA CYS A 66 6.00 6.96 -3.92
C CYS A 66 5.66 5.54 -4.43
N LEU A 67 4.76 4.84 -3.74
CA LEU A 67 4.34 3.51 -4.15
C LEU A 67 3.56 3.57 -5.47
N ASP A 68 3.56 2.48 -6.22
CA ASP A 68 2.73 2.30 -7.39
C ASP A 68 1.92 1.00 -7.30
N LEU A 69 0.79 0.92 -8.00
CA LEU A 69 -0.09 -0.25 -7.95
C LEU A 69 0.61 -1.54 -8.43
N ASN A 70 1.58 -1.46 -9.34
CA ASN A 70 2.30 -2.66 -9.78
C ASN A 70 3.21 -3.18 -8.68
N SER A 71 3.89 -2.31 -7.95
CA SER A 71 4.71 -2.69 -6.80
C SER A 71 3.86 -3.32 -5.69
N ILE A 72 2.66 -2.78 -5.42
CA ILE A 72 1.73 -3.37 -4.44
C ILE A 72 1.31 -4.77 -4.84
N VAL A 73 1.03 -5.02 -6.13
CA VAL A 73 0.65 -6.35 -6.62
C VAL A 73 1.82 -7.32 -6.68
N LYS A 74 3.00 -6.86 -7.08
CA LYS A 74 4.19 -7.73 -7.21
C LYS A 74 4.77 -8.11 -5.85
N HIS A 75 4.71 -7.20 -4.88
CA HIS A 75 5.38 -7.36 -3.59
C HIS A 75 4.47 -7.00 -2.40
N PRO A 76 3.27 -7.59 -2.27
CA PRO A 76 2.28 -7.17 -1.28
C PRO A 76 2.78 -7.33 0.16
N GLN A 77 3.59 -8.35 0.44
CA GLN A 77 4.18 -8.57 1.78
C GLN A 77 5.22 -7.50 2.14
N VAL A 78 6.02 -7.05 1.16
CA VAL A 78 7.03 -6.00 1.38
C VAL A 78 6.33 -4.68 1.67
N ILE A 79 5.29 -4.35 0.89
CA ILE A 79 4.49 -3.14 1.13
C ILE A 79 3.75 -3.21 2.46
N LEU A 80 3.16 -4.36 2.79
CA LEU A 80 2.48 -4.57 4.07
C LEU A 80 3.44 -4.30 5.25
N ASN A 81 4.65 -4.86 5.20
CA ASN A 81 5.65 -4.67 6.23
C ASN A 81 6.10 -3.20 6.31
N ALA A 82 6.35 -2.55 5.16
CA ALA A 82 6.73 -1.14 5.12
C ALA A 82 5.64 -0.24 5.74
N MET A 83 4.36 -0.50 5.43
CA MET A 83 3.23 0.23 6.01
C MET A 83 3.16 0.05 7.53
N VAL A 84 3.31 -1.18 8.02
CA VAL A 84 3.28 -1.47 9.47
C VAL A 84 4.47 -0.82 10.19
N GLN A 85 5.67 -0.86 9.60
CA GLN A 85 6.85 -0.14 10.09
C GLN A 85 6.62 1.38 10.11
N GLY A 86 5.91 1.91 9.11
CA GLY A 86 5.42 3.27 9.01
C GLY A 86 4.28 3.64 9.97
N ARG A 87 3.97 2.78 10.94
CA ARG A 87 2.88 2.94 11.94
C ARG A 87 1.46 2.92 11.36
N VAL A 88 1.27 2.46 10.12
CA VAL A 88 -0.06 2.12 9.59
C VAL A 88 -0.57 0.90 10.34
N LYS A 89 -1.84 0.91 10.74
CA LYS A 89 -2.45 -0.26 11.41
C LYS A 89 -2.50 -1.44 10.45
N LEU A 90 -2.15 -2.63 10.96
CA LEU A 90 -2.12 -3.87 10.17
C LEU A 90 -3.42 -4.13 9.39
N GLY A 91 -4.58 -3.91 10.03
CA GLY A 91 -5.89 -4.09 9.36
C GLY A 91 -6.08 -3.15 8.17
N SER A 92 -5.68 -1.89 8.30
CA SER A 92 -5.74 -0.89 7.22
C SER A 92 -4.76 -1.21 6.11
N ALA A 93 -3.53 -1.62 6.46
CA ALA A 93 -2.51 -2.02 5.50
C ALA A 93 -2.95 -3.28 4.70
N LEU A 94 -3.48 -4.30 5.37
CA LEU A 94 -4.03 -5.50 4.72
C LEU A 94 -5.18 -5.16 3.76
N GLN A 95 -6.10 -4.30 4.20
CA GLN A 95 -7.20 -3.86 3.35
C GLN A 95 -6.71 -3.06 2.15
N PHE A 96 -5.72 -2.20 2.35
CA PHE A 96 -5.13 -1.39 1.29
C PHE A 96 -4.37 -2.25 0.26
N THR A 97 -3.58 -3.24 0.68
CA THR A 97 -2.86 -4.09 -0.28
C THR A 97 -3.77 -5.11 -0.96
N GLY A 98 -4.80 -5.61 -0.25
CA GLY A 98 -5.70 -6.65 -0.76
C GLY A 98 -6.75 -6.16 -1.77
N ASN A 99 -7.03 -4.86 -1.83
CA ASN A 99 -8.07 -4.30 -2.69
C ASN A 99 -7.59 -3.97 -4.12
N VAL A 100 -6.28 -4.01 -4.39
CA VAL A 100 -5.72 -3.61 -5.69
C VAL A 100 -6.18 -4.53 -6.83
N ASP A 101 -6.28 -5.84 -6.60
CA ASP A 101 -6.78 -6.78 -7.61
C ASP A 101 -8.25 -6.55 -7.93
N ARG A 102 -9.06 -6.17 -6.92
CA ARG A 102 -10.46 -5.85 -7.11
C ARG A 102 -10.63 -4.56 -7.91
N PHE A 103 -9.89 -3.52 -7.55
CA PHE A 103 -9.84 -2.27 -8.32
C PHE A 103 -9.48 -2.53 -9.79
N ARG A 104 -8.43 -3.32 -10.06
CA ARG A 104 -8.03 -3.66 -11.43
C ARG A 104 -9.11 -4.38 -12.23
N LYS A 105 -9.90 -5.25 -11.59
CA LYS A 105 -11.01 -5.95 -12.25
C LYS A 105 -12.17 -5.02 -12.57
N GLU A 106 -12.51 -4.12 -11.65
CA GLU A 106 -13.58 -3.15 -11.85
C GLU A 106 -13.17 -2.08 -12.88
N TRP A 107 -11.90 -1.67 -12.89
CA TRP A 107 -11.39 -0.63 -13.79
C TRP A 107 -11.03 -1.12 -15.19
N ARG A 108 -10.56 -2.36 -15.36
CA ARG A 108 -10.26 -2.95 -16.69
C ARG A 108 -11.53 -3.31 -17.49
N ASN A 109 -12.69 -3.18 -16.87
CA ASN A 109 -14.00 -3.36 -17.51
C ASN A 109 -14.69 -2.01 -17.85
N LEU A 110 -14.01 -0.88 -17.64
CA LEU A 110 -14.38 0.45 -18.14
C LEU A 110 -13.59 0.76 -19.41
#